data_AF-A0A2Z5UX06-F1
#
_entry.id   AF-A0A2Z5UX06-F1
#
_cell.length_a   1.000
_cell.length_b   1.000
_cell.length_c   1.000
_cell.angle_alpha   90.00
_cell.angle_beta   90.00
_cell.angle_gamma   90.00
#
_symmetry.space_group_name_H-M   'P 1'
#
loop_
_entity.id
_entity.type
_entity.pdbx_description
1 polymer ?
#
loop_
_entity_poly.entity_id
_entity_poly.type
_entity_poly.pdbx_seq_one_letter_code
_entity_poly.pdbx_strand_id
1 'polypeptide(L)'
;MFHLLCTKKLLDRIKPEIAEPGQSDTALGNWYATVLFWKPQVALLVSERTLLPVLMPLAPAATLARRFPAHLALVLKEHGVPSEFVAQEIWRMDKVQYAKTANRSVVGIINEFVKQTEFWLAAYAYEPDPKLS
;
A
#
# COMPACT_ATOMS: atom_id res chain seq x y z
N MET A 1 -10.37 13.13 0.76
CA MET A 1 -8.93 13.19 1.01
C MET A 1 -8.52 12.00 1.87
N PHE A 2 -7.43 11.34 1.51
CA PHE A 2 -6.89 10.23 2.30
C PHE A 2 -5.50 10.54 2.86
N HIS A 3 -5.16 9.89 3.96
CA HIS A 3 -3.86 10.01 4.61
C HIS A 3 -3.02 8.76 4.36
N LEU A 4 -1.79 8.96 3.91
CA LEU A 4 -0.75 7.94 3.80
C LEU A 4 0.23 8.06 4.97
N LEU A 5 0.15 7.11 5.89
CA LEU A 5 1.01 7.03 7.06
C LEU A 5 2.19 6.10 6.73
N CYS A 6 3.29 6.71 6.32
CA CYS A 6 4.40 5.99 5.71
C CYS A 6 5.52 5.71 6.70
N THR A 7 6.16 4.55 6.54
CA THR A 7 7.45 4.28 7.19
C THR A 7 8.53 5.23 6.66
N LYS A 8 9.56 5.49 7.47
CA LYS A 8 10.70 6.34 7.08
C LYS A 8 11.31 5.90 5.73
N LYS A 9 11.53 4.60 5.55
CA LYS A 9 12.11 4.05 4.31
C LYS A 9 11.29 4.33 3.05
N LEU A 10 9.96 4.47 3.17
CA LEU A 10 9.11 4.87 2.04
C LEU A 10 9.10 6.39 1.88
N LEU A 11 9.04 7.16 2.97
CA LEU A 11 9.12 8.62 2.93
C LEU A 11 10.41 9.11 2.27
N ASP A 12 11.55 8.49 2.55
CA ASP A 12 12.84 8.84 1.94
C ASP A 12 12.85 8.61 0.41
N ARG A 13 11.96 7.75 -0.11
CA ARG A 13 11.78 7.49 -1.56
C ARG A 13 10.82 8.48 -2.22
N ILE A 14 9.75 8.85 -1.53
CA ILE A 14 8.71 9.74 -2.05
C ILE A 14 9.13 11.21 -1.91
N LYS A 15 9.80 11.55 -0.80
CA LYS A 15 10.14 12.91 -0.37
C LYS A 15 8.95 13.89 -0.38
N PRO A 16 7.81 13.56 0.25
CA PRO A 16 6.66 14.44 0.29
C PRO A 16 6.81 15.51 1.37
N GLU A 17 5.92 16.51 1.34
CA GLU A 17 5.64 17.31 2.53
C GLU A 17 4.95 16.44 3.59
N ILE A 18 5.42 16.51 4.84
CA ILE A 18 4.94 15.66 5.94
C ILE A 18 4.10 16.52 6.89
N ALA A 19 2.85 16.12 7.10
CA ALA A 19 1.94 16.71 8.08
C ALA A 19 1.81 15.81 9.33
N GLU A 20 1.13 16.32 10.35
CA GLU A 20 0.72 15.52 11.50
C GLU A 20 -0.29 14.44 11.08
N PRO A 21 -0.30 13.26 11.74
CA PRO A 21 -1.27 12.22 11.47
C PRO A 21 -2.71 12.72 11.65
N GLY A 22 -3.51 12.59 10.59
CA GLY A 22 -4.93 12.96 10.58
C GLY A 22 -5.83 11.76 10.27
N GLN A 23 -7.08 12.03 9.90
CA GLN A 23 -8.08 11.03 9.56
C GLN A 23 -8.55 11.20 8.11
N SER A 24 -8.55 10.09 7.38
CA SER A 24 -9.13 10.02 6.04
C SER A 24 -10.65 10.09 6.08
N ASP A 25 -11.25 10.76 5.09
CA ASP A 25 -12.70 10.79 4.89
C ASP A 25 -13.24 9.56 4.13
N THR A 26 -12.35 8.64 3.78
CA THR A 26 -12.63 7.39 3.09
C THR A 26 -13.23 6.34 4.06
N ALA A 27 -13.98 5.38 3.52
CA ALA A 27 -14.59 4.31 4.28
C ALA A 27 -13.53 3.33 4.83
N LEU A 28 -12.45 3.09 4.10
CA LEU A 28 -11.33 2.22 4.51
C LEU A 28 -10.34 2.91 5.47
N GLY A 29 -10.55 4.20 5.76
CA GLY A 29 -9.74 4.98 6.70
C GLY A 29 -8.34 5.27 6.18
N ASN A 30 -7.43 5.53 7.13
CA ASN A 30 -6.03 5.81 6.82
C ASN A 30 -5.33 4.59 6.20
N TRP A 31 -4.26 4.87 5.47
CA TRP A 31 -3.48 3.84 4.82
C TRP A 31 -2.06 3.87 5.35
N TYR A 32 -1.62 2.77 5.95
CA TYR A 32 -0.26 2.63 6.41
C TYR A 32 0.58 2.00 5.32
N ALA A 33 1.74 2.60 4.99
CA ALA A 33 2.48 2.22 3.80
C ALA A 33 3.97 1.98 4.06
N THR A 34 4.50 0.98 3.39
CA THR A 34 5.90 0.58 3.47
C THR A 34 6.42 0.15 2.10
N VAL A 35 7.75 0.13 1.95
CA VAL A 35 8.43 -0.39 0.75
C VAL A 35 9.03 -1.76 1.02
N LEU A 36 8.86 -2.67 0.06
CA LEU A 36 9.50 -3.97 -0.02
C LEU A 36 10.62 -3.88 -1.07
N PHE A 37 11.87 -4.11 -0.65
CA PHE A 37 13.07 -3.91 -1.48
C PHE A 37 13.40 -5.09 -2.39
N TRP A 38 12.37 -5.73 -2.93
CA TRP A 38 12.51 -6.85 -3.86
C TRP A 38 12.75 -6.36 -5.28
N LYS A 39 12.93 -7.28 -6.23
CA LYS A 39 12.97 -6.97 -7.65
C LYS A 39 11.78 -7.63 -8.35
N PRO A 40 10.85 -6.85 -8.93
CA PRO A 40 10.76 -5.38 -8.85
C PRO A 40 10.40 -4.87 -7.44
N GLN A 41 10.71 -3.60 -7.13
CA GLN A 41 10.38 -3.00 -5.83
C GLN A 41 8.87 -2.74 -5.73
N VAL A 42 8.28 -3.06 -4.58
CA VAL A 42 6.83 -3.03 -4.35
C VAL A 42 6.53 -2.13 -3.15
N ALA A 43 5.41 -1.41 -3.22
CA ALA A 43 4.81 -0.77 -2.06
C ALA A 43 3.71 -1.66 -1.50
N LEU A 44 3.71 -1.85 -0.18
CA LEU A 44 2.62 -2.46 0.57
C LEU A 44 1.87 -1.35 1.31
N LEU A 45 0.57 -1.26 1.06
CA LEU A 45 -0.35 -0.35 1.72
C LEU A 45 -1.40 -1.17 2.46
N VAL A 46 -1.70 -0.81 3.71
CA VAL A 46 -2.65 -1.53 4.56
C VAL A 46 -3.69 -0.54 5.09
N SER A 47 -4.97 -0.84 4.88
CA SER A 47 -6.07 -0.05 5.44
C SER A 47 -6.07 -0.16 6.97
N GLU A 48 -6.16 0.99 7.66
CA GLU A 48 -6.22 1.03 9.13
C GLU A 48 -7.47 0.33 9.68
N ARG A 49 -8.61 0.45 8.99
CA ARG A 49 -9.89 -0.07 9.49
C ARG A 49 -10.11 -1.55 9.20
N THR A 50 -9.69 -2.00 8.03
CA THR A 50 -10.00 -3.35 7.53
C THR A 50 -8.80 -4.28 7.51
N LEU A 51 -7.59 -3.72 7.67
CA LEU A 51 -6.33 -4.42 7.47
C LEU A 51 -6.13 -5.00 6.06
N LEU A 52 -6.97 -4.58 5.09
CA LEU A 52 -6.85 -4.99 3.69
C LEU A 52 -5.47 -4.57 3.14
N PRO A 53 -4.63 -5.52 2.69
CA PRO A 53 -3.37 -5.21 2.06
C PRO A 53 -3.53 -4.94 0.56
N VAL A 54 -2.80 -3.97 0.04
CA VAL A 54 -2.65 -3.68 -1.39
C VAL A 54 -1.17 -3.63 -1.73
N LEU A 55 -0.77 -4.47 -2.68
CA LEU A 55 0.58 -4.48 -3.25
C LEU A 55 0.55 -3.78 -4.62
N MET A 56 1.51 -2.89 -4.88
CA MET A 56 1.65 -2.24 -6.18
C MET A 56 3.10 -1.89 -6.50
N PRO A 57 3.49 -1.78 -7.79
CA PRO A 57 4.84 -1.37 -8.16
C PRO A 57 5.22 -0.02 -7.53
N LEU A 58 6.38 0.04 -6.89
CA LEU A 58 6.86 1.26 -6.24
C LEU A 58 7.15 2.37 -7.26
N ALA A 59 7.83 2.03 -8.35
CA ALA A 59 8.35 3.02 -9.30
C ALA A 59 7.26 3.56 -10.24
N PRO A 60 7.23 4.89 -10.49
CA PRO A 60 7.97 5.95 -9.79
C PRO A 60 7.36 6.25 -8.41
N ALA A 61 8.20 6.32 -7.36
CA ALA A 61 7.75 6.51 -5.98
C ALA A 61 7.04 7.86 -5.77
N ALA A 62 7.51 8.92 -6.42
CA ALA A 62 6.92 10.26 -6.37
C ALA A 62 5.44 10.31 -6.82
N THR A 63 4.99 9.31 -7.58
CA THR A 63 3.61 9.23 -8.10
C THR A 63 2.78 8.15 -7.42
N LEU A 64 3.29 7.52 -6.35
CA LEU A 64 2.67 6.39 -5.69
C LEU A 64 1.21 6.69 -5.30
N ALA A 65 0.98 7.78 -4.58
CA ALA A 65 -0.36 8.15 -4.11
C ALA A 65 -1.34 8.43 -5.26
N ARG A 66 -0.86 9.02 -6.36
CA ARG A 66 -1.69 9.27 -7.55
C ARG A 66 -2.12 7.97 -8.23
N ARG A 67 -1.25 6.95 -8.22
CA ARG A 67 -1.54 5.64 -8.84
C ARG A 67 -2.33 4.71 -7.91
N PHE A 68 -2.23 4.90 -6.60
CA PHE A 68 -2.81 4.01 -5.61
C PHE A 68 -4.33 3.78 -5.74
N PRO A 69 -5.18 4.80 -5.96
CA PRO A 69 -6.62 4.59 -6.10
C PRO A 69 -7.00 3.60 -7.21
N ALA A 70 -6.28 3.62 -8.34
CA ALA A 70 -6.52 2.67 -9.43
C ALA A 70 -6.16 1.23 -9.03
N HIS A 71 -5.06 1.03 -8.29
CA HIS A 71 -4.69 -0.29 -7.77
C HIS A 71 -5.67 -0.78 -6.69
N LEU A 72 -6.13 0.11 -5.81
CA LEU A 72 -7.15 -0.20 -4.82
C LEU A 72 -8.46 -0.64 -5.48
N ALA A 73 -8.90 0.05 -6.54
CA ALA A 73 -10.12 -0.30 -7.27
C ALA A 73 -10.07 -1.73 -7.84
N LEU A 74 -8.91 -2.15 -8.37
CA LEU A 74 -8.71 -3.52 -8.84
C LEU A 74 -8.83 -4.53 -7.68
N VAL A 75 -8.13 -4.28 -6.57
CA VAL A 75 -8.20 -5.17 -5.39
C VAL A 75 -9.63 -5.29 -4.86
N LEU A 76 -10.34 -4.17 -4.70
CA LEU A 76 -11.73 -4.19 -4.22
C LEU A 76 -12.66 -4.95 -5.18
N LYS A 77 -12.47 -4.77 -6.49
CA LYS A 77 -13.23 -5.52 -7.50
C LYS A 77 -13.00 -7.02 -7.39
N GLU A 78 -11.75 -7.46 -7.23
CA GLU A 78 -11.41 -8.89 -7.06
C GLU A 78 -11.99 -9.46 -5.74
N HIS A 79 -12.16 -8.62 -4.71
CA HIS A 79 -12.87 -8.99 -3.48
C HIS A 79 -14.40 -8.97 -3.62
N GLY A 80 -14.95 -8.71 -4.81
CA GLY A 80 -16.39 -8.69 -5.04
C GLY A 80 -17.11 -7.48 -4.43
N VAL A 81 -16.38 -6.40 -4.14
CA VAL A 81 -16.96 -5.18 -3.58
C VAL A 81 -17.83 -4.48 -4.63
N PRO A 82 -19.04 -4.01 -4.27
CA PRO A 82 -19.94 -3.34 -5.22
C PRO A 82 -19.29 -2.13 -5.90
N SER A 83 -19.52 -1.97 -7.21
CA SER A 83 -18.91 -0.90 -8.02
C SER A 83 -19.25 0.51 -7.54
N GLU A 84 -20.46 0.71 -7.00
CA GLU A 84 -20.88 1.98 -6.40
C GLU A 84 -19.99 2.37 -5.21
N PHE A 85 -19.72 1.40 -4.33
CA PHE A 85 -18.81 1.62 -3.20
C PHE A 85 -17.41 1.94 -3.69
N VAL A 86 -16.88 1.17 -4.66
CA VAL A 86 -15.55 1.42 -5.22
C VAL A 86 -15.46 2.83 -5.81
N ALA A 87 -16.45 3.24 -6.61
CA ALA A 87 -16.48 4.58 -7.20
C ALA A 87 -16.49 5.68 -6.14
N GLN A 88 -17.31 5.54 -5.09
CA GLN A 88 -17.36 6.50 -4.00
C GLN A 88 -16.04 6.58 -3.23
N GLU A 89 -15.43 5.42 -2.94
CA GLU A 89 -14.17 5.36 -2.21
C GLU A 89 -13.04 6.02 -3.01
N ILE A 90 -12.91 5.69 -4.29
CA ILE A 90 -11.89 6.29 -5.17
C ILE A 90 -12.11 7.79 -5.36
N TRP A 91 -13.36 8.24 -5.49
CA TRP A 91 -13.68 9.66 -5.64
C TRP A 91 -13.22 10.49 -4.43
N ARG A 92 -13.32 9.94 -3.22
CA ARG A 92 -12.81 10.60 -2.01
C ARG A 92 -11.28 10.66 -1.97
N MET A 93 -10.56 9.87 -2.77
CA MET A 93 -9.10 9.82 -2.76
C MET A 93 -8.41 10.86 -3.67
N ASP A 94 -9.09 11.92 -4.07
CA ASP A 94 -8.54 12.99 -4.94
C ASP A 94 -7.33 13.72 -4.35
N LYS A 95 -7.27 13.85 -3.01
CA LYS A 95 -6.17 14.51 -2.29
C LYS A 95 -5.50 13.55 -1.33
N VAL A 96 -4.17 13.67 -1.22
CA VAL A 96 -3.35 12.91 -0.28
C VAL A 96 -2.64 13.83 0.71
N GLN A 97 -2.60 13.42 1.98
CA GLN A 97 -1.66 13.97 2.98
C GLN A 97 -0.73 12.87 3.47
N TYR A 98 0.57 13.17 3.54
CA TYR A 98 1.56 12.24 4.04
C TYR A 98 1.88 12.52 5.51
N ALA A 99 1.98 11.47 6.30
CA ALA A 99 2.37 11.55 7.70
C ALA A 99 3.28 10.38 8.07
N LYS A 100 3.90 10.45 9.25
CA LYS A 100 4.61 9.32 9.84
C LYS A 100 3.61 8.31 10.40
N THR A 101 3.99 7.03 10.45
CA THR A 101 3.20 6.00 11.13
C THR A 101 2.97 6.34 12.60
N ALA A 102 1.71 6.27 13.06
CA ALA A 102 1.32 6.62 14.42
C ALA A 102 0.67 5.47 15.23
N ASN A 103 0.20 4.42 14.56
CA ASN A 103 -0.50 3.30 15.21
C ASN A 103 0.38 2.03 15.18
N ARG A 104 0.90 1.65 16.35
CA ARG A 104 1.82 0.51 16.49
C ARG A 104 1.17 -0.83 16.13
N SER A 105 -0.14 -0.98 16.29
CA SER A 105 -0.84 -2.23 15.98
C SER A 105 -0.87 -2.45 14.46
N VAL A 106 -1.20 -1.41 13.68
CA VAL A 106 -1.18 -1.48 12.21
C VAL A 106 0.24 -1.65 11.67
N VAL A 107 1.24 -1.03 12.32
CA VAL A 107 2.65 -1.27 11.98
C VAL A 107 3.04 -2.74 12.24
N GLY A 108 2.54 -3.35 13.31
CA GLY A 108 2.68 -4.78 13.56
C GLY A 108 2.12 -5.64 12.42
N ILE A 109 0.92 -5.31 11.94
CA ILE A 109 0.29 -5.98 10.80
C ILE A 109 1.10 -5.81 9.51
N ILE A 110 1.63 -4.61 9.25
CA ILE A 110 2.55 -4.39 8.11
C ILE A 110 3.75 -5.34 8.19
N ASN A 111 4.38 -5.44 9.36
CA ASN A 111 5.54 -6.30 9.54
C ASN A 111 5.19 -7.78 9.32
N GLU A 112 4.00 -8.20 9.72
CA GLU A 112 3.51 -9.55 9.47
C GLU A 112 3.31 -9.81 7.97
N PHE A 113 2.63 -8.91 7.25
CA PHE A 113 2.50 -9.05 5.79
C PHE A 113 3.85 -9.01 5.07
N VAL A 114 4.80 -8.18 5.52
CA VAL A 114 6.18 -8.19 4.97
C VAL A 114 6.77 -9.60 5.09
N LYS A 115 6.73 -10.21 6.28
CA LYS A 115 7.28 -11.56 6.49
C LYS A 115 6.58 -12.63 5.65
N GLN A 116 5.25 -12.61 5.60
CA GLN A 116 4.48 -13.59 4.81
C GLN A 116 4.83 -13.49 3.33
N THR A 117 4.97 -12.28 2.83
CA THR A 117 5.21 -12.05 1.41
C THR A 117 6.69 -12.30 1.05
N GLU A 118 7.64 -12.07 1.96
CA GLU A 118 9.04 -12.52 1.85
C GLU A 118 9.14 -14.06 1.81
N PHE A 119 8.41 -14.74 2.69
CA PHE A 119 8.33 -16.21 2.69
C PHE A 119 7.78 -16.74 1.38
N TRP A 120 6.67 -16.17 0.89
CA TRP A 120 6.07 -16.57 -0.38
C TRP A 120 7.04 -16.40 -1.55
N LEU A 121 7.76 -15.27 -1.62
CA LEU A 121 8.78 -15.07 -2.64
C LEU A 121 9.92 -16.10 -2.57
N ALA A 122 10.42 -16.37 -1.36
CA ALA A 122 11.49 -17.35 -1.17
C ALA A 122 11.05 -18.77 -1.56
N ALA A 123 9.79 -19.12 -1.31
CA ALA A 123 9.25 -20.45 -1.56
C ALA A 123 8.79 -20.67 -3.01
N TYR A 124 8.30 -19.62 -3.69
CA TYR A 124 7.57 -19.79 -4.95
C TYR A 124 8.03 -18.88 -6.10
N ALA A 125 8.85 -17.86 -5.87
CA ALA A 125 9.29 -16.94 -6.93
C ALA A 125 10.64 -17.33 -7.58
N TYR A 126 11.16 -18.52 -7.27
CA TYR A 126 12.30 -19.11 -7.97
C TYR A 126 11.80 -20.06 -9.06
N GLU A 127 11.61 -19.56 -10.28
CA GLU A 127 11.60 -20.44 -11.45
C GLU A 127 13.07 -20.87 -11.72
N PRO A 128 13.40 -22.17 -11.80
CA PRO A 128 14.70 -22.57 -12.33
C PRO A 128 14.82 -22.09 -13.78
N ASP A 129 15.97 -21.51 -14.12
CA ASP A 129 16.25 -21.05 -15.49
C ASP A 129 15.99 -22.19 -16.49
N PRO A 130 15.04 -22.04 -17.44
CA PRO A 130 14.76 -23.08 -18.44
C PRO A 130 15.93 -23.36 -19.38
N LYS A 131 17.04 -22.62 -19.29
CA LYS A 131 18.28 -22.85 -20.07
C LYS A 131 19.28 -23.80 -19.42
N LEU A 132 18.97 -24.38 -18.26
CA LEU A 132 19.86 -25.29 -17.52
C LEU A 132 19.29 -26.70 -17.30
N SER A 133 18.29 -27.12 -18.09
CA SER A 133 17.74 -28.50 -18.09
C SER A 133 17.90 -29.18 -19.44
#